data_AF-A0A1S2W4D4-F1
#
_entry.id   AF-A0A1S2W4D4-F1
#
_cell.length_a   1.000
_cell.length_b   1.000
_cell.length_c   1.000
_cell.angle_alpha   90.00
_cell.angle_beta   90.00
_cell.angle_gamma   90.00
#
_symmetry.space_group_name_H-M   'P 1'
#
loop_
_entity.id
_entity.type
_entity.pdbx_description
1 polymer ?
#
loop_
_entity_poly.entity_id
_entity_poly.type
_entity_poly.pdbx_seq_one_letter_code
_entity_poly.pdbx_strand_id
1 'polypeptide(L)'
;MINQSIQLSFRQVRALVEHTLLLFKELDQQLANRGYEPILPDVVQTEHGLSIHQTKDSAESLVPHFLTRSYTRQNEKVSNHALIVSVQYTHPLHERFDPIVLVGDVMFKQPKQTTKLLLDKPWLLKYAAFESTAAASFEPTGKRFRTQPIEEIEWLDVWGHPFTEMRDVEDVKVLTEEMIKGHLEPGTP
;
A
#
# COMPACT_ATOMS: atom_id res chain seq x y z
N MET A 1 -34.61 -13.42 8.75
CA MET A 1 -33.72 -12.40 9.32
C MET A 1 -32.33 -12.58 8.70
N ILE A 2 -32.03 -11.85 7.62
CA ILE A 2 -30.63 -11.66 7.22
C ILE A 2 -30.01 -10.84 8.35
N ASN A 3 -29.03 -11.47 9.00
CA ASN A 3 -28.46 -11.17 10.30
C ASN A 3 -28.06 -9.69 10.41
N GLN A 4 -28.58 -8.95 11.40
CA GLN A 4 -28.15 -7.57 11.66
C GLN A 4 -26.62 -7.46 11.82
N SER A 5 -25.98 -8.54 12.30
CA SER A 5 -24.52 -8.70 12.36
C SER A 5 -23.86 -8.66 10.98
N ILE A 6 -24.39 -9.39 9.99
CA ILE A 6 -23.87 -9.37 8.61
C ILE A 6 -23.99 -7.96 8.01
N GLN A 7 -25.13 -7.30 8.22
CA GLN A 7 -25.32 -5.92 7.74
C GLN A 7 -24.36 -4.93 8.41
N LEU A 8 -24.05 -5.12 9.70
CA LEU A 8 -23.07 -4.31 10.42
C LEU A 8 -21.66 -4.55 9.89
N SER A 9 -21.26 -5.81 9.68
CA SER A 9 -19.95 -6.16 9.11
C SER A 9 -19.74 -5.56 7.73
N PHE A 10 -20.75 -5.62 6.85
CA PHE A 10 -20.68 -4.97 5.54
C PHE A 10 -20.51 -3.45 5.63
N ARG A 11 -21.21 -2.78 6.56
CA ARG A 11 -21.05 -1.33 6.77
C ARG A 11 -19.66 -0.97 7.29
N GLN A 12 -19.11 -1.78 8.19
CA GLN A 12 -17.76 -1.57 8.74
C GLN A 12 -16.69 -1.73 7.67
N VAL A 13 -16.79 -2.77 6.84
CA VAL A 13 -15.88 -2.96 5.70
C VAL A 13 -15.97 -1.80 4.71
N ARG A 14 -17.20 -1.38 4.37
CA ARG A 14 -17.40 -0.24 3.48
C ARG A 14 -16.78 1.03 4.03
N ALA A 15 -16.95 1.30 5.32
CA ALA A 15 -16.33 2.45 5.99
C ALA A 15 -14.80 2.38 5.97
N LEU A 16 -14.20 1.20 6.17
CA LEU A 16 -12.75 1.00 6.06
C LEU A 16 -12.22 1.30 4.65
N VAL A 17 -12.93 0.83 3.62
CA VAL A 17 -12.59 1.11 2.22
C VAL A 17 -12.75 2.61 1.93
N GLU A 18 -13.86 3.23 2.33
CA GLU A 18 -14.10 4.67 2.17
C GLU A 18 -13.01 5.50 2.86
N HIS A 19 -12.62 5.15 4.08
CA HIS A 19 -11.52 5.82 4.80
C HIS A 19 -10.18 5.66 4.10
N THR A 20 -9.90 4.48 3.53
CA THR A 20 -8.67 4.25 2.77
C THR A 20 -8.61 5.08 1.50
N LEU A 21 -9.75 5.27 0.81
CA LEU A 21 -9.80 6.15 -0.35
C LEU A 21 -9.57 7.63 0.03
N LEU A 22 -10.08 8.06 1.19
CA LEU A 22 -9.81 9.40 1.73
C LEU A 22 -8.32 9.57 2.10
N LEU A 23 -7.72 8.56 2.75
CA LEU A 23 -6.27 8.51 3.02
C LEU A 23 -5.47 8.70 1.73
N PHE A 24 -5.78 7.94 0.67
CA PHE A 24 -5.09 8.08 -0.61
C PHE A 24 -5.26 9.44 -1.25
N LYS A 25 -6.47 10.02 -1.19
CA LYS A 25 -6.72 11.36 -1.73
C LYS A 25 -5.89 12.43 -1.02
N GLU A 26 -5.78 12.32 0.31
CA GLU A 26 -4.96 13.25 1.08
C GLU A 26 -3.46 13.03 0.79
N LEU A 27 -3.00 11.78 0.70
CA LEU A 27 -1.64 11.44 0.28
C LEU A 27 -1.32 12.03 -1.09
N ASP A 28 -2.21 11.90 -2.08
CA ASP A 28 -2.03 12.49 -3.41
C ASP A 28 -1.80 14.00 -3.33
N GLN A 29 -2.60 14.71 -2.52
CA GLN A 29 -2.48 16.15 -2.36
C GLN A 29 -1.16 16.53 -1.69
N GLN A 30 -0.78 15.84 -0.61
CA GLN A 30 0.45 16.11 0.14
C GLN A 30 1.70 15.78 -0.68
N LEU A 31 1.71 14.66 -1.40
CA LEU A 31 2.81 14.19 -2.22
C LEU A 31 2.97 14.99 -3.52
N ALA A 32 1.86 15.47 -4.12
CA ALA A 32 1.91 16.37 -5.27
C ALA A 32 2.68 17.67 -4.95
N ASN A 33 2.49 18.22 -3.75
CA ASN A 33 3.24 19.39 -3.27
C ASN A 33 4.74 19.12 -3.10
N ARG A 34 5.16 17.85 -3.09
CA ARG A 34 6.55 17.40 -2.95
C ARG A 34 7.11 16.84 -4.25
N GLY A 35 6.39 17.00 -5.37
CA GLY A 35 6.83 16.57 -6.70
C GLY A 35 6.69 15.07 -6.95
N TYR A 36 5.75 14.40 -6.27
CA TYR A 36 5.35 13.02 -6.57
C TYR A 36 3.98 12.98 -7.22
N GLU A 37 3.72 11.98 -8.05
CA GLU A 37 2.42 11.75 -8.68
C GLU A 37 2.06 10.27 -8.62
N PRO A 38 0.75 9.93 -8.49
CA PRO A 38 0.31 8.55 -8.53
C PRO A 38 0.54 7.95 -9.93
N ILE A 39 1.06 6.73 -9.99
CA ILE A 39 1.29 6.01 -11.25
C ILE A 39 -0.02 5.77 -12.01
N LEU A 40 -1.10 5.50 -11.28
CA LEU A 40 -2.46 5.41 -11.79
C LEU A 40 -3.35 6.40 -11.01
N PRO A 41 -3.61 7.61 -11.53
CA PRO A 41 -4.37 8.62 -10.78
C PRO A 41 -5.79 8.17 -10.46
N ASP A 42 -6.43 7.41 -11.35
CA ASP A 42 -7.84 7.04 -11.25
C ASP A 42 -8.07 5.62 -10.68
N VAL A 43 -7.01 4.90 -10.31
CA VAL A 43 -7.11 3.48 -9.95
C VAL A 43 -6.41 3.21 -8.63
N VAL A 44 -7.07 2.41 -7.79
CA VAL A 44 -6.48 1.77 -6.63
C VAL A 44 -6.35 0.29 -6.94
N GLN A 45 -5.20 -0.31 -6.62
CA GLN A 45 -4.89 -1.67 -7.02
C GLN A 45 -5.22 -2.69 -5.93
N THR A 46 -5.68 -3.86 -6.35
CA THR A 46 -5.98 -5.06 -5.54
C THR A 46 -5.23 -6.27 -6.11
N GLU A 47 -5.25 -7.39 -5.38
CA GLU A 47 -4.68 -8.68 -5.81
C GLU A 47 -5.29 -9.22 -7.11
N HIS A 48 -6.60 -9.04 -7.28
CA HIS A 48 -7.36 -9.44 -8.46
C HIS A 48 -8.28 -8.28 -8.87
N GLY A 49 -8.33 -7.97 -10.17
CA GLY A 49 -9.42 -7.15 -10.71
C GLY A 49 -10.73 -7.93 -10.48
N LEU A 50 -11.58 -7.44 -9.57
CA LEU A 50 -12.82 -8.13 -9.22
C LEU A 50 -13.71 -8.28 -10.47
N SER A 51 -13.90 -9.51 -10.94
CA SER A 51 -14.84 -9.83 -12.02
C SER A 51 -16.26 -9.85 -11.47
N ILE A 52 -17.18 -9.13 -12.11
CA ILE A 52 -18.62 -9.11 -11.76
C ILE A 52 -19.35 -10.45 -11.99
N HIS A 53 -18.65 -11.49 -12.47
CA HIS A 53 -19.21 -12.80 -12.80
C HIS A 53 -18.71 -13.94 -11.89
N GLN A 54 -18.23 -13.64 -10.68
CA GLN A 54 -17.78 -14.68 -9.75
C GLN A 54 -18.90 -15.66 -9.36
N THR A 55 -18.58 -16.96 -9.37
CA THR A 55 -19.44 -18.08 -8.96
C THR A 55 -19.17 -18.47 -7.50
N LYS A 56 -20.08 -19.23 -6.87
CA LYS A 56 -20.02 -19.65 -5.45
C LYS A 56 -18.72 -20.35 -5.04
N ASP A 57 -18.04 -21.02 -5.98
CA ASP A 57 -16.78 -21.74 -5.73
C ASP A 57 -15.53 -20.85 -5.89
N SER A 58 -15.72 -19.61 -6.35
CA SER A 58 -14.67 -18.61 -6.59
C SER A 58 -14.63 -17.56 -5.49
N ALA A 59 -14.87 -17.94 -4.23
CA ALA A 59 -14.91 -17.04 -3.08
C ALA A 59 -13.50 -16.54 -2.71
N GLU A 60 -12.84 -15.82 -3.61
CA GLU A 60 -11.97 -14.74 -3.21
C GLU A 60 -12.86 -13.69 -2.54
N SER A 61 -12.51 -13.34 -1.31
CA SER A 61 -13.29 -12.52 -0.38
C SER A 61 -14.07 -11.39 -1.07
N LEU A 62 -15.36 -11.26 -0.74
CA LEU A 62 -16.21 -10.09 -1.10
C LEU A 62 -15.58 -8.74 -0.66
N VAL A 63 -14.58 -8.81 0.21
CA VAL A 63 -13.79 -7.70 0.74
C VAL A 63 -12.36 -7.79 0.20
N PRO A 64 -11.80 -6.73 -0.42
CA PRO A 64 -10.40 -6.77 -0.83
C PRO A 64 -9.50 -7.05 0.38
N HIS A 65 -8.46 -7.88 0.21
CA HIS A 65 -7.47 -8.10 1.27
C HIS A 65 -6.64 -6.85 1.55
N PHE A 66 -6.37 -6.07 0.50
CA PHE A 66 -5.69 -4.79 0.59
C PHE A 66 -6.11 -3.85 -0.53
N LEU A 67 -5.76 -2.57 -0.37
CA LEU A 67 -5.74 -1.57 -1.43
C LEU A 67 -4.36 -0.94 -1.49
N THR A 68 -3.79 -0.84 -2.69
CA THR A 68 -2.44 -0.28 -2.92
C THR A 68 -2.49 0.92 -3.86
N ARG A 69 -1.65 1.91 -3.57
CA ARG A 69 -1.37 3.08 -4.42
C ARG A 69 0.13 3.30 -4.50
N SER A 70 0.62 3.59 -5.69
CA SER A 70 2.05 3.79 -5.95
C SER A 70 2.31 5.16 -6.55
N TYR A 71 3.45 5.75 -6.20
CA TYR A 71 3.84 7.11 -6.54
C TYR A 71 5.25 7.13 -7.14
N THR A 72 5.45 7.97 -8.14
CA THR A 72 6.76 8.25 -8.75
C THR A 72 7.03 9.75 -8.74
N ARG A 73 8.30 10.15 -8.85
CA ARG A 73 8.65 11.57 -8.89
C ARG A 73 8.28 12.19 -10.25
N GLN A 74 7.64 13.35 -10.21
CA GLN A 74 7.30 14.14 -11.39
C GLN A 74 8.57 14.51 -12.16
N ASN A 75 8.47 14.56 -13.49
CA ASN A 75 9.54 14.94 -14.43
C ASN A 75 10.74 13.97 -14.54
N GLU A 76 10.74 12.85 -13.85
CA GLU A 76 11.69 11.77 -14.11
C GLU A 76 11.19 10.91 -15.28
N LYS A 77 11.76 11.12 -16.48
CA LYS A 77 11.42 10.33 -17.68
C LYS A 77 11.59 8.81 -17.48
N VAL A 78 12.46 8.42 -16.56
CA VAL A 78 12.88 7.04 -16.27
C VAL A 78 13.25 7.00 -14.78
N SER A 79 12.29 6.70 -13.91
CA SER A 79 12.52 6.56 -12.47
C SER A 79 12.76 5.10 -12.10
N ASN A 80 13.87 4.83 -11.40
CA ASN A 80 14.11 3.53 -10.74
C ASN A 80 13.57 3.54 -9.31
N HIS A 81 12.82 4.56 -8.92
CA HIS A 81 12.35 4.75 -7.57
C HIS A 81 10.82 4.88 -7.55
N ALA A 82 10.20 4.37 -6.49
CA ALA A 82 8.79 4.63 -6.22
C ALA A 82 8.50 4.59 -4.72
N LEU A 83 7.44 5.28 -4.33
CA LEU A 83 6.82 5.13 -3.03
C LEU A 83 5.53 4.32 -3.19
N ILE A 84 5.29 3.35 -2.32
CA ILE A 84 4.12 2.49 -2.34
C ILE A 84 3.41 2.65 -0.99
N VAL A 85 2.10 2.83 -1.01
CA VAL A 85 1.27 2.76 0.19
C VAL A 85 0.23 1.67 -0.02
N SER A 86 0.08 0.77 0.94
CA SER A 86 -0.92 -0.28 0.90
C SER A 86 -1.65 -0.35 2.23
N VAL A 87 -2.97 -0.39 2.20
CA VAL A 87 -3.77 -0.66 3.40
C VAL A 87 -4.19 -2.12 3.36
N GLN A 88 -3.67 -2.92 4.29
CA GLN A 88 -4.05 -4.32 4.47
C GLN A 88 -5.21 -4.40 5.46
N TYR A 89 -6.29 -5.09 5.10
CA TYR A 89 -7.45 -5.28 5.97
C TYR A 89 -7.53 -6.68 6.58
N THR A 90 -7.10 -7.69 5.83
CA THR A 90 -7.15 -9.10 6.23
C THR A 90 -5.96 -9.86 5.65
N HIS A 91 -5.54 -10.96 6.27
CA HIS A 91 -4.51 -11.82 5.68
C HIS A 91 -4.82 -13.30 5.95
N PRO A 92 -4.76 -14.21 4.96
CA PRO A 92 -5.14 -15.62 5.15
C PRO A 92 -4.33 -16.36 6.24
N LEU A 93 -3.08 -15.94 6.45
CA LEU A 93 -2.18 -16.51 7.47
C LEU A 93 -2.32 -15.88 8.87
N HIS A 94 -3.17 -14.85 9.03
CA HIS A 94 -3.37 -14.14 10.30
C HIS A 94 -4.87 -14.06 10.63
N GLU A 95 -5.33 -14.98 11.49
CA GLU A 95 -6.76 -15.11 11.86
C GLU A 95 -7.31 -13.86 12.58
N ARG A 96 -6.46 -13.17 13.34
CA ARG A 96 -6.75 -11.85 13.93
C ARG A 96 -5.82 -10.84 13.30
N PHE A 97 -6.39 -9.99 12.47
CA PHE A 97 -5.65 -9.00 11.73
C PHE A 97 -6.34 -7.65 11.90
N ASP A 98 -5.69 -6.75 12.62
CA ASP A 98 -6.11 -5.36 12.66
C ASP A 98 -5.63 -4.67 11.37
N PRO A 99 -6.44 -3.80 10.73
CA PRO A 99 -6.01 -3.14 9.51
C PRO A 99 -4.73 -2.32 9.73
N ILE A 100 -3.82 -2.36 8.75
CA ILE A 100 -2.50 -1.74 8.82
C ILE A 100 -2.28 -0.90 7.56
N VAL A 101 -1.72 0.30 7.72
CA VAL A 101 -1.11 1.06 6.62
C VAL A 101 0.34 0.64 6.48
N LEU A 102 0.66 -0.01 5.39
CA LEU A 102 2.01 -0.31 4.96
C LEU A 102 2.53 0.79 4.05
N VAL A 103 3.82 1.07 4.20
CA VAL A 103 4.56 1.97 3.33
C VAL A 103 5.81 1.26 2.83
N GLY A 104 6.07 1.42 1.54
CA GLY A 104 7.23 0.92 0.83
C GLY A 104 7.99 2.06 0.16
N ASP A 105 9.29 2.10 0.38
CA ASP A 105 10.23 2.90 -0.40
C ASP A 105 11.08 1.93 -1.23
N VAL A 106 10.90 1.94 -2.56
CA VAL A 106 11.45 0.91 -3.44
C VAL A 106 12.41 1.47 -4.48
N MET A 107 13.53 0.78 -4.64
CA MET A 107 14.50 0.98 -5.71
C MET A 107 14.51 -0.24 -6.63
N PHE A 108 14.36 0.00 -7.93
CA PHE A 108 14.35 -1.02 -8.97
C PHE A 108 15.70 -1.13 -9.66
N LYS A 109 16.09 -2.36 -10.04
CA LYS A 109 17.32 -2.59 -10.83
C LYS A 109 17.23 -1.98 -12.22
N GLN A 110 16.04 -1.98 -12.81
CA GLN A 110 15.80 -1.52 -14.18
C GLN A 110 14.68 -0.48 -14.24
N PRO A 111 14.99 0.82 -14.39
CA PRO A 111 13.96 1.86 -14.32
C PRO A 111 12.92 1.81 -15.45
N LYS A 112 13.26 1.23 -16.62
CA LYS A 112 12.30 1.08 -17.74
C LYS A 112 11.15 0.11 -17.43
N GLN A 113 11.24 -0.66 -16.34
CA GLN A 113 10.23 -1.65 -15.96
C GLN A 113 9.45 -1.27 -14.69
N THR A 114 9.82 -0.18 -14.01
CA THR A 114 9.22 0.27 -12.74
C THR A 114 7.69 0.28 -12.78
N THR A 115 7.11 1.07 -13.69
CA THR A 115 5.64 1.18 -13.82
C THR A 115 5.00 -0.16 -14.09
N LYS A 116 5.51 -0.92 -15.08
CA LYS A 116 4.95 -2.23 -15.45
C LYS A 116 4.98 -3.18 -14.26
N LEU A 117 6.08 -3.23 -13.51
CA LEU A 117 6.23 -4.12 -12.38
C LEU A 117 5.24 -3.77 -11.26
N LEU A 118 5.07 -2.49 -10.95
CA LEU A 118 4.10 -2.03 -9.95
C LEU A 118 2.64 -2.31 -10.38
N LEU A 119 2.37 -2.33 -11.68
CA LEU A 119 1.09 -2.74 -12.24
C LEU A 119 0.85 -4.26 -12.13
N ASP A 120 1.88 -5.05 -12.46
CA ASP A 120 1.81 -6.51 -12.46
C ASP A 120 1.87 -7.11 -11.05
N LYS A 121 2.44 -6.36 -10.08
CA LYS A 121 2.69 -6.82 -8.70
C LYS A 121 2.14 -5.84 -7.64
N PRO A 122 0.83 -5.54 -7.63
CA PRO A 122 0.22 -4.65 -6.63
C PRO A 122 0.28 -5.20 -5.19
N TRP A 123 0.53 -6.51 -5.07
CA TRP A 123 0.70 -7.25 -3.82
C TRP A 123 2.12 -7.15 -3.23
N LEU A 124 3.06 -6.46 -3.90
CA LEU A 124 4.48 -6.44 -3.53
C LEU A 124 4.70 -6.10 -2.05
N LEU A 125 4.01 -5.08 -1.54
CA LEU A 125 4.20 -4.60 -0.18
C LEU A 125 3.64 -5.58 0.87
N LYS A 126 2.46 -6.17 0.59
CA LYS A 126 1.91 -7.28 1.39
C LYS A 126 2.89 -8.45 1.43
N TYR A 127 3.39 -8.88 0.27
CA TYR A 127 4.30 -10.02 0.19
C TYR A 127 5.58 -9.76 0.99
N ALA A 128 6.17 -8.57 0.86
CA ALA A 128 7.36 -8.19 1.62
C ALA A 128 7.11 -8.21 3.14
N ALA A 129 5.96 -7.68 3.58
CA ALA A 129 5.61 -7.54 5.00
C ALA A 129 5.14 -8.84 5.67
N PHE A 130 4.45 -9.73 4.96
CA PHE A 130 3.73 -10.86 5.57
C PHE A 130 4.07 -12.24 5.01
N GLU A 131 4.61 -12.34 3.79
CA GLU A 131 4.75 -13.63 3.09
C GLU A 131 6.21 -14.00 2.77
N SER A 132 7.11 -13.01 2.75
CA SER A 132 8.53 -13.21 2.47
C SER A 132 9.26 -13.81 3.67
N THR A 133 10.47 -14.34 3.46
CA THR A 133 11.32 -14.81 4.57
C THR A 133 11.69 -13.70 5.56
N ALA A 134 11.72 -12.43 5.11
CA ALA A 134 11.93 -11.26 5.96
C ALA A 134 10.69 -10.87 6.78
N ALA A 135 9.50 -11.36 6.41
CA ALA A 135 8.24 -11.06 7.07
C ALA A 135 8.16 -11.58 8.52
N ALA A 136 8.94 -12.61 8.87
CA ALA A 136 8.94 -13.22 10.19
C ALA A 136 9.25 -12.24 11.34
N SER A 137 9.82 -11.06 11.03
CA SER A 137 10.15 -10.00 11.99
C SER A 137 9.32 -8.72 11.84
N PHE A 138 8.30 -8.69 10.97
CA PHE A 138 7.53 -7.48 10.73
C PHE A 138 6.53 -7.21 11.87
N GLU A 139 6.53 -5.97 12.36
CA GLU A 139 5.53 -5.44 13.27
C GLU A 139 5.13 -4.03 12.81
N PRO A 140 3.83 -3.66 12.82
CA PRO A 140 3.36 -2.35 12.40
C PRO A 140 3.60 -1.30 13.51
N THR A 141 4.86 -0.99 13.76
CA THR A 141 5.30 -0.06 14.83
C THR A 141 5.96 1.21 14.27
N GLY A 142 5.86 1.42 12.96
CA GLY A 142 6.60 2.45 12.22
C GLY A 142 8.08 2.12 11.99
N LYS A 143 8.61 1.05 12.60
CA LYS A 143 10.01 0.65 12.42
C LYS A 143 10.25 0.14 11.00
N ARG A 144 11.26 0.72 10.35
CA ARG A 144 11.70 0.32 9.00
C ARG A 144 12.57 -0.92 9.03
N PHE A 145 12.36 -1.79 8.05
CA PHE A 145 13.30 -2.85 7.71
C PHE A 145 13.54 -2.88 6.20
N ARG A 146 14.76 -3.20 5.81
CA ARG A 146 15.17 -3.31 4.41
C ARG A 146 15.11 -4.77 3.95
N THR A 147 14.58 -5.00 2.77
CA THR A 147 14.48 -6.33 2.15
C THR A 147 14.64 -6.27 0.63
N GLN A 148 14.79 -7.43 0.01
CA GLN A 148 14.79 -7.64 -1.44
C GLN A 148 13.83 -8.80 -1.74
N PRO A 149 12.51 -8.54 -1.82
CA PRO A 149 11.52 -9.62 -1.85
C PRO A 149 11.47 -10.33 -3.22
N ILE A 150 11.89 -9.67 -4.29
CA ILE A 150 11.93 -10.21 -5.66
C ILE A 150 13.21 -9.74 -6.37
N GLU A 151 13.61 -10.46 -7.42
CA GLU A 151 14.88 -10.23 -8.12
C GLU A 151 14.97 -8.86 -8.79
N GLU A 152 13.86 -8.31 -9.29
CA GLU A 152 13.82 -7.04 -10.02
C GLU A 152 14.03 -5.80 -9.12
N ILE A 153 13.91 -5.98 -7.79
CA ILE A 153 14.11 -4.94 -6.80
C ILE A 153 15.58 -4.92 -6.37
N GLU A 154 16.16 -3.74 -6.30
CA GLU A 154 17.50 -3.54 -5.71
C GLU A 154 17.37 -3.54 -4.19
N TRP A 155 16.48 -2.73 -3.64
CA TRP A 155 16.09 -2.74 -2.24
C TRP A 155 14.66 -2.20 -2.07
N LEU A 156 14.00 -2.64 -1.01
CA LEU A 156 12.71 -2.16 -0.55
C LEU A 156 12.78 -1.94 0.96
N ASP A 157 12.60 -0.70 1.40
CA ASP A 157 12.37 -0.38 2.81
C ASP A 157 10.87 -0.45 3.08
N VAL A 158 10.49 -1.25 4.09
CA VAL A 158 9.10 -1.48 4.49
C VAL A 158 8.90 -1.04 5.93
N TRP A 159 7.81 -0.35 6.18
CA TRP A 159 7.29 -0.08 7.53
C TRP A 159 5.77 -0.02 7.48
N GLY A 160 5.14 0.01 8.65
CA GLY A 160 3.71 0.21 8.71
C GLY A 160 3.23 0.65 10.07
N HIS A 161 2.01 1.16 10.09
CA HIS A 161 1.34 1.68 11.28
C HIS A 161 -0.07 1.07 11.36
N PRO A 162 -0.65 0.88 12.55
CA PRO A 162 -2.05 0.51 12.68
C PRO A 162 -2.93 1.54 11.97
N PHE A 163 -3.96 1.08 11.24
CA PHE A 163 -4.87 1.98 10.53
C PHE A 163 -5.63 2.91 11.49
N THR A 164 -5.78 2.50 12.76
CA THR A 164 -6.37 3.31 13.84
C THR A 164 -5.56 4.56 14.20
N GLU A 165 -4.31 4.66 13.74
CA GLU A 165 -3.47 5.85 13.86
C GLU A 165 -3.69 6.86 12.74
N MET A 166 -4.47 6.54 11.70
CA MET A 166 -4.81 7.44 10.60
C MET A 166 -6.21 8.04 10.82
N ARG A 167 -6.33 8.99 11.76
CA ARG A 167 -7.64 9.52 12.18
C ARG A 167 -7.99 10.82 11.48
N ASP A 168 -7.00 11.63 11.18
CA ASP A 168 -7.18 12.93 10.55
C ASP A 168 -6.06 13.30 9.58
N VAL A 169 -6.18 14.49 8.99
CA VAL A 169 -5.26 15.00 7.97
C VAL A 169 -3.84 15.21 8.53
N GLU A 170 -3.69 15.53 9.82
CA GLU A 170 -2.37 15.72 10.41
C GLU A 170 -1.62 14.38 10.50
N ASP A 171 -2.31 13.29 10.85
CA ASP A 171 -1.72 11.94 10.84
C ASP A 171 -1.24 11.56 9.42
N VAL A 172 -2.04 11.85 8.38
CA VAL A 172 -1.65 11.58 6.98
C VAL A 172 -0.46 12.44 6.56
N LYS A 173 -0.38 13.68 7.04
CA LYS A 173 0.75 14.56 6.79
C LYS A 173 2.03 14.03 7.45
N VAL A 174 1.96 13.54 8.69
CA VAL A 174 3.08 12.87 9.36
C VAL A 174 3.55 11.65 8.56
N LEU A 175 2.62 10.80 8.12
CA LEU A 175 2.93 9.64 7.26
C LEU A 175 3.61 10.07 5.96
N THR A 176 3.12 11.15 5.33
CA THR A 176 3.71 11.70 4.11
C THR A 176 5.14 12.19 4.34
N GLU A 177 5.39 12.90 5.45
CA GLU A 177 6.72 13.36 5.82
C GLU A 177 7.68 12.19 6.09
N GLU A 178 7.20 11.13 6.72
CA GLU A 178 7.97 9.90 6.89
C GLU A 178 8.36 9.28 5.54
N MET A 179 7.40 9.14 4.62
CA MET A 179 7.59 8.57 3.27
C MET A 179 8.73 9.24 2.51
N ILE A 180 8.80 10.56 2.59
CA ILE A 180 9.77 11.35 1.81
C ILE A 180 11.02 11.71 2.61
N LYS A 181 11.12 11.38 3.90
CA LYS A 181 12.24 11.76 4.76
C LYS A 181 13.60 11.31 4.22
N GLY A 182 13.66 10.15 3.56
CA GLY A 182 14.88 9.65 2.90
C GLY A 182 15.24 10.36 1.60
N HIS A 183 14.33 11.20 1.07
CA HIS A 183 14.41 11.84 -0.25
C HIS A 183 14.46 13.37 -0.16
N LEU A 184 14.36 13.94 1.05
CA LEU A 184 14.39 15.38 1.32
C LEU A 184 15.78 15.93 1.70
N GLU A 185 16.82 15.09 1.78
CA GLU A 185 18.18 15.60 1.92
C GLU A 185 18.67 16.12 0.55
N PRO A 186 18.93 17.43 0.39
CA PRO A 186 19.60 17.94 -0.79
C PRO A 186 21.09 17.60 -0.65
N GLY A 187 21.57 16.58 -1.35
CA GLY A 187 23.01 16.37 -1.50
C GLY A 187 23.56 14.95 -1.46
N THR A 188 22.81 13.91 -1.85
CA THR A 188 23.46 12.64 -2.19
C THR A 188 23.97 12.74 -3.64
N PRO A 189 25.30 12.66 -3.87
CA PRO A 189 25.93 12.86 -5.18
C PRO A 189 25.55 11.82 -6.23
#